data_AF-A0A519YR58-F1
#
_entry.id   AF-A0A519YR58-F1
#
_cell.length_a   1.000
_cell.length_b   1.000
_cell.length_c   1.000
_cell.angle_alpha   90.00
_cell.angle_beta   90.00
_cell.angle_gamma   90.00
#
_symmetry.space_group_name_H-M   'P 1'
#
loop_
_entity.id
_entity.type
_entity.pdbx_description
1 polymer ?
#
loop_
_entity_poly.entity_id
_entity_poly.type
_entity_poly.pdbx_seq_one_letter_code
_entity_poly.pdbx_strand_id
1 'polypeptide(L)'
;MKILNKKIGILSLALTMSLSSCKEDFLQAIPELDLSDATVFSTPARVESQVIGLYGSAKNGALFGGRYLIYNDIRAEEFINRTTNSVTGYSTYQGNQDPSDTYIANFWNQGYLTINRANLFLEGLEANPNAVSAALTANYKGEAKFLRALTYFSLVQL
;
A
#
# COMPACT_ATOMS: atom_id res chain seq x y z
N MET A 1 61.53 21.46 30.00
CA MET A 1 60.30 22.26 29.76
C MET A 1 59.79 22.18 28.31
N LYS A 2 60.62 22.37 27.27
CA LYS A 2 60.20 22.32 25.84
C LYS A 2 59.52 21.00 25.39
N ILE A 3 59.96 19.85 25.93
CA ILE A 3 59.40 18.52 25.58
C ILE A 3 58.00 18.33 26.19
N LEU A 4 57.73 18.93 27.35
CA LEU A 4 56.44 18.81 28.03
C LEU A 4 55.35 19.63 27.31
N ASN A 5 55.68 20.84 26.84
CA ASN A 5 54.77 21.67 26.04
C ASN A 5 54.43 21.04 24.68
N LYS A 6 55.36 20.30 24.07
CA LYS A 6 55.11 19.57 22.81
C LYS A 6 54.14 18.39 23.00
N LYS A 7 54.25 17.68 24.14
CA LYS A 7 53.32 16.60 24.50
C LYS A 7 51.92 17.11 24.82
N ILE A 8 51.81 18.25 25.51
CA ILE A 8 50.53 18.91 25.80
C ILE A 8 49.87 19.38 24.50
N GLY A 9 50.63 19.97 23.57
CA GLY A 9 50.08 20.39 22.26
C GLY A 9 49.53 19.22 21.42
N ILE A 10 50.19 18.06 21.44
CA ILE A 10 49.73 16.85 20.74
C ILE A 10 48.45 16.30 21.40
N LEU A 11 48.37 16.30 22.74
CA LEU A 11 47.20 15.82 23.47
C LEU A 11 45.97 16.72 23.25
N SER A 12 46.17 18.04 23.22
CA SER A 12 45.10 19.00 22.93
C SER A 12 44.57 18.86 21.51
N LEU A 13 45.44 18.61 20.53
CA LEU A 13 45.03 18.42 19.13
C LEU A 13 44.23 17.12 18.94
N ALA A 14 44.66 16.04 19.60
CA ALA A 14 43.93 14.77 19.61
C ALA A 14 42.53 14.92 20.23
N LEU A 15 42.41 15.71 21.30
CA LEU A 15 41.14 15.96 21.98
C LEU A 15 40.17 16.81 21.14
N THR A 16 40.67 17.76 20.35
CA THR A 16 39.84 18.54 19.42
C THR A 16 39.36 17.74 18.22
N MET A 17 40.15 16.76 17.76
CA MET A 17 39.72 15.85 16.68
C MET A 17 38.64 14.86 17.12
N SER A 18 38.65 14.45 18.41
CA SER A 18 37.62 13.57 18.97
C SER A 18 36.24 14.22 19.16
N LEU A 19 36.12 15.55 18.99
CA LEU A 19 34.83 16.27 19.06
C LEU A 19 34.15 16.41 17.69
N SER A 20 34.80 15.99 16.60
CA SER A 20 34.19 15.96 15.26
C SER A 20 33.35 14.69 15.09
N SER A 21 32.19 14.63 15.72
CA SER A 21 31.18 13.61 15.40
C SER A 21 30.53 13.94 14.06
N CYS A 22 30.27 12.92 13.23
CA CYS A 22 29.37 13.07 12.09
C CYS A 22 28.03 13.61 12.57
N LYS A 23 27.46 14.60 11.86
CA LYS A 23 26.12 15.09 12.16
C LYS A 23 25.12 13.94 11.96
N GLU A 24 24.20 13.77 12.90
CA GLU A 24 23.17 12.71 12.82
C GLU A 24 22.30 12.83 11.55
N ASP A 25 22.15 14.04 11.02
CA ASP A 25 21.46 14.32 9.75
C ASP A 25 22.04 13.54 8.55
N PHE A 26 23.32 13.13 8.58
CA PHE A 26 23.91 12.29 7.53
C PHE A 26 23.37 10.85 7.54
N LEU A 27 22.93 10.36 8.70
CA LEU A 27 22.34 9.03 8.86
C LEU A 27 20.81 9.03 8.65
N GLN A 28 20.19 10.21 8.63
CA GLN A 28 18.76 10.40 8.41
C GLN A 28 18.48 10.86 6.97
N ALA A 29 18.94 10.10 5.98
CA ALA A 29 18.55 10.34 4.60
C ALA A 29 17.07 9.96 4.41
N ILE A 30 16.21 10.95 4.19
CA ILE A 30 14.83 10.71 3.75
C ILE A 30 14.92 10.17 2.32
N PRO A 31 14.36 8.98 2.02
CA PRO A 31 14.41 8.46 0.66
C PRO A 31 13.69 9.42 -0.28
N GLU A 32 14.37 9.91 -1.32
CA GLU A 32 13.80 10.88 -2.28
C GLU A 32 12.58 10.31 -3.04
N LEU A 33 12.50 8.98 -3.11
CA LEU A 33 11.43 8.26 -3.80
C LEU A 33 10.26 7.87 -2.88
N ASP A 34 10.44 7.92 -1.56
CA ASP A 34 9.36 7.60 -0.62
C ASP A 34 8.64 8.88 -0.18
N LEU A 35 7.32 8.86 -0.34
CA LEU A 35 6.49 9.85 0.32
C LEU A 35 6.28 9.42 1.76
N SER A 36 6.78 10.21 2.70
CA SER A 36 6.50 9.98 4.11
C SER A 36 5.00 10.14 4.40
N ASP A 37 4.50 9.39 5.37
CA ASP A 37 3.11 9.48 5.86
C ASP A 37 2.73 10.92 6.22
N ALA A 38 3.69 11.71 6.73
CA ALA A 38 3.52 13.12 7.08
C ALA A 38 3.17 14.02 5.88
N THR A 39 3.59 13.66 4.67
CA THR A 39 3.41 14.50 3.47
C THR A 39 2.36 13.98 2.50
N VAL A 40 1.84 12.77 2.73
CA VAL A 40 1.00 12.08 1.74
C VAL A 40 -0.41 12.69 1.57
N PHE A 41 -0.88 13.46 2.56
CA PHE A 41 -2.14 14.24 2.50
C PHE A 41 -1.91 15.75 2.44
N SER A 42 -0.67 16.21 2.23
CA SER A 42 -0.32 17.65 2.38
C SER A 42 -0.87 18.57 1.29
N THR A 43 -1.26 18.05 0.13
CA THR A 43 -1.78 18.85 -0.99
C THR A 43 -2.99 18.19 -1.65
N PRO A 44 -3.91 18.95 -2.26
CA PRO A 44 -5.07 18.39 -2.96
C PRO A 44 -4.70 17.33 -4.01
N ALA A 45 -3.66 17.57 -4.81
CA ALA A 45 -3.19 16.63 -5.82
C ALA A 45 -2.68 15.31 -5.22
N ARG A 46 -2.09 15.35 -4.02
CA ARG A 46 -1.66 14.15 -3.31
C ARG A 46 -2.84 13.37 -2.76
N VAL A 47 -3.85 14.05 -2.20
CA VAL A 47 -5.10 13.42 -1.78
C VAL A 47 -5.79 12.75 -2.96
N GLU A 48 -5.89 13.42 -4.11
CA GLU A 48 -6.45 12.85 -5.35
C GLU A 48 -5.66 11.62 -5.81
N SER A 49 -4.32 11.68 -5.76
CA SER A 49 -3.46 10.53 -6.09
C SER A 49 -3.73 9.31 -5.20
N GLN A 50 -4.03 9.53 -3.92
CA GLN A 50 -4.43 8.45 -3.01
C GLN A 50 -5.77 7.83 -3.41
N VAL A 51 -6.76 8.64 -3.78
CA VAL A 51 -8.06 8.15 -4.28
C VAL A 51 -7.86 7.31 -5.54
N ILE A 52 -7.05 7.79 -6.49
CA ILE A 52 -6.69 7.03 -7.69
C ILE A 52 -6.00 5.71 -7.32
N GLY A 53 -5.17 5.70 -6.27
CA GLY A 53 -4.55 4.50 -5.71
C GLY A 53 -5.56 3.48 -5.15
N LEU A 54 -6.67 3.93 -4.57
CA LEU A 54 -7.78 3.06 -4.14
C LEU A 54 -8.39 2.33 -5.33
N TYR A 55 -8.77 3.08 -6.37
CA TYR A 55 -9.29 2.49 -7.61
C TYR A 55 -8.27 1.59 -8.30
N GLY A 56 -6.99 1.96 -8.27
CA GLY A 56 -5.89 1.14 -8.77
C GLY A 56 -5.79 -0.21 -8.05
N SER A 57 -6.01 -0.23 -6.74
CA SER A 57 -6.09 -1.46 -5.95
C SER A 57 -7.32 -2.29 -6.30
N ALA A 58 -8.48 -1.65 -6.38
CA ALA A 58 -9.74 -2.31 -6.67
C ALA A 58 -9.75 -2.97 -8.06
N LYS A 59 -9.23 -2.28 -9.08
CA LYS A 59 -9.17 -2.78 -10.47
C LYS A 59 -8.05 -3.80 -10.71
N ASN A 60 -7.35 -4.27 -9.68
CA ASN A 60 -6.32 -5.27 -9.83
C ASN A 60 -6.91 -6.55 -10.47
N GLY A 61 -6.12 -7.22 -11.32
CA GLY A 61 -6.56 -8.43 -12.03
C GLY A 61 -6.93 -9.60 -11.12
N ALA A 62 -6.39 -9.64 -9.89
CA ALA A 62 -6.76 -10.61 -8.86
C ALA A 62 -8.12 -10.30 -8.18
N LEU A 63 -8.69 -9.12 -8.41
CA LEU A 63 -9.98 -8.67 -7.84
C LEU A 63 -10.93 -8.26 -8.98
N PHE A 64 -11.40 -7.00 -9.02
CA PHE A 64 -12.44 -6.55 -9.96
C PHE A 64 -11.95 -6.38 -11.39
N GLY A 65 -10.64 -6.30 -11.62
CA GLY A 65 -10.08 -6.21 -12.97
C GLY A 65 -10.04 -7.53 -13.74
N GLY A 66 -10.51 -8.63 -13.14
CA GLY A 66 -10.54 -9.91 -13.83
C GLY A 66 -11.11 -11.03 -12.98
N ARG A 67 -10.28 -11.58 -12.09
CA ARG A 67 -10.55 -12.86 -11.41
C ARG A 67 -11.91 -12.92 -10.70
N TYR A 68 -12.36 -11.85 -10.04
CA TYR A 68 -13.70 -11.82 -9.44
C TYR A 68 -14.81 -12.17 -10.43
N LEU A 69 -14.80 -11.50 -11.59
CA LEU A 69 -15.83 -11.66 -12.63
C LEU A 69 -15.71 -13.04 -13.27
N ILE A 70 -14.47 -13.42 -13.63
CA ILE A 70 -14.20 -14.70 -14.30
C ILE A 70 -14.73 -15.86 -13.47
N TYR A 71 -14.42 -15.94 -12.16
CA TYR A 71 -14.84 -17.07 -11.33
C TYR A 71 -16.33 -17.16 -11.09
N ASN A 72 -17.02 -16.02 -11.03
CA ASN A 72 -18.48 -16.02 -10.95
C ASN A 72 -19.09 -16.51 -12.27
N ASP A 73 -18.54 -16.11 -13.42
CA ASP A 73 -18.99 -16.61 -14.73
C ASP A 73 -18.71 -18.12 -14.89
N ILE A 74 -17.58 -18.63 -14.40
CA ILE A 74 -17.27 -20.09 -14.44
C ILE A 74 -18.35 -20.91 -13.75
N ARG A 75 -18.88 -20.39 -12.64
CA ARG A 75 -19.90 -21.08 -11.84
C ARG A 75 -21.30 -20.97 -12.43
N ALA A 76 -21.50 -20.16 -13.48
CA ALA A 76 -22.79 -19.90 -14.10
C ALA A 76 -23.16 -20.87 -15.25
N GLU A 77 -22.33 -21.88 -15.52
CA GLU A 77 -22.57 -22.95 -16.51
C GLU A 77 -22.72 -22.50 -17.98
N GLU A 78 -22.37 -21.26 -18.31
CA GLU A 78 -22.52 -20.69 -19.67
C GLU A 78 -21.31 -20.96 -20.59
N PHE A 79 -20.26 -21.66 -20.13
CA PHE A 79 -19.15 -22.04 -20.99
C PHE A 79 -18.58 -23.42 -20.68
N ILE A 80 -17.93 -24.01 -21.68
CA ILE A 80 -17.26 -25.31 -21.58
C ILE A 80 -15.75 -25.10 -21.43
N ASN A 81 -15.17 -25.58 -20.33
CA ASN A 81 -13.73 -25.60 -20.18
C ASN A 81 -13.11 -26.72 -21.05
N ARG A 82 -12.22 -26.35 -21.97
CA ARG A 82 -11.60 -27.28 -22.94
C ARG A 82 -10.25 -27.83 -22.52
N THR A 83 -9.63 -27.28 -21.47
CA THR A 83 -8.28 -27.67 -21.02
C THR A 83 -8.24 -27.89 -19.51
N THR A 84 -7.23 -28.59 -19.01
CA THR A 84 -7.11 -28.97 -17.59
C THR A 84 -6.26 -28.00 -16.76
N ASN A 85 -6.16 -26.73 -17.19
CA ASN A 85 -5.31 -25.74 -16.52
C ASN A 85 -6.01 -25.11 -15.30
N SER A 86 -5.59 -25.48 -14.09
CA SER A 86 -6.14 -24.93 -12.84
C SER A 86 -5.88 -23.43 -12.66
N VAL A 87 -4.81 -22.87 -13.24
CA VAL A 87 -4.53 -21.42 -13.20
C VAL A 87 -5.61 -20.61 -13.92
N THR A 88 -6.30 -21.23 -14.88
CA THR A 88 -7.43 -20.64 -15.62
C THR A 88 -8.79 -21.10 -15.10
N GLY A 89 -8.87 -21.55 -13.85
CA GLY A 89 -10.14 -21.88 -13.19
C GLY A 89 -10.72 -23.24 -13.59
N TYR A 90 -9.89 -24.19 -14.04
CA TYR A 90 -10.33 -25.57 -14.28
C TYR A 90 -10.91 -26.22 -13.02
N SER A 91 -10.27 -26.03 -11.86
CA SER A 91 -10.85 -26.52 -10.61
C SER A 91 -12.20 -25.86 -10.32
N THR A 92 -12.42 -24.61 -10.79
CA THR A 92 -13.62 -23.81 -10.46
C THR A 92 -14.79 -24.34 -11.25
N TYR A 93 -14.51 -24.65 -12.51
CA TYR A 93 -15.42 -25.32 -13.41
C TYR A 93 -15.81 -26.73 -12.92
N GLN A 94 -14.86 -27.47 -12.35
CA GLN A 94 -15.11 -28.81 -11.80
C GLN A 94 -15.75 -28.79 -10.39
N GLY A 95 -15.84 -27.63 -9.74
CA GLY A 95 -16.30 -27.52 -8.36
C GLY A 95 -15.41 -28.21 -7.32
N ASN A 96 -14.13 -28.46 -7.62
CA ASN A 96 -13.20 -29.24 -6.78
C ASN A 96 -12.02 -28.40 -6.24
N GLN A 97 -12.31 -27.18 -5.81
CA GLN A 97 -11.30 -26.26 -5.28
C GLN A 97 -10.50 -26.81 -4.12
N ASP A 98 -9.19 -26.61 -4.16
CA ASP A 98 -8.30 -26.88 -3.05
C ASP A 98 -7.91 -25.57 -2.34
N PRO A 99 -7.76 -25.56 -1.00
CA PRO A 99 -7.26 -24.37 -0.29
C PRO A 99 -5.90 -23.84 -0.78
N SER A 100 -5.09 -24.68 -1.43
CA SER A 100 -3.82 -24.29 -2.05
C SER A 100 -3.95 -23.64 -3.43
N ASP A 101 -5.17 -23.54 -3.99
CA ASP A 101 -5.39 -22.88 -5.28
C ASP A 101 -4.98 -21.40 -5.18
N THR A 102 -3.85 -21.09 -5.82
CA THR A 102 -3.16 -19.79 -5.73
C THR A 102 -4.06 -18.60 -6.01
N TYR A 103 -5.06 -18.78 -6.87
CA TYR A 103 -5.94 -17.69 -7.23
C TYR A 103 -6.89 -17.29 -6.10
N ILE A 104 -7.30 -18.23 -5.23
CA ILE A 104 -8.14 -17.96 -4.06
C ILE A 104 -7.32 -17.11 -3.09
N ALA A 105 -6.08 -17.52 -2.83
CA ALA A 105 -5.16 -16.78 -1.99
C ALA A 105 -4.89 -15.36 -2.52
N ASN A 106 -4.70 -15.22 -3.84
CA ASN A 106 -4.47 -13.92 -4.48
C ASN A 106 -5.69 -13.00 -4.38
N PHE A 107 -6.90 -13.54 -4.58
CA PHE A 107 -8.14 -12.77 -4.45
C PHE A 107 -8.31 -12.25 -3.03
N TRP A 108 -8.14 -13.10 -2.02
CA TRP A 108 -8.22 -12.70 -0.62
C TRP A 108 -7.16 -11.69 -0.21
N ASN A 109 -5.90 -11.89 -0.63
CA ASN A 109 -4.83 -10.92 -0.37
C ASN A 109 -5.16 -9.56 -0.99
N GLN A 110 -5.57 -9.54 -2.25
CA GLN A 110 -5.88 -8.30 -2.94
C GLN A 110 -7.12 -7.60 -2.36
N GLY A 111 -8.13 -8.38 -1.95
CA GLY A 111 -9.33 -7.86 -1.27
C GLY A 111 -8.99 -7.18 0.04
N TYR A 112 -8.24 -7.85 0.93
CA TYR A 112 -7.83 -7.25 2.20
C TYR A 112 -6.85 -6.08 2.03
N LEU A 113 -5.97 -6.13 1.04
CA LEU A 113 -5.12 -4.99 0.68
C LEU A 113 -5.97 -3.77 0.28
N THR A 114 -7.00 -3.97 -0.55
CA THR A 114 -7.90 -2.89 -0.99
C THR A 114 -8.68 -2.30 0.19
N ILE A 115 -9.18 -3.16 1.08
CA ILE A 115 -9.85 -2.74 2.32
C ILE A 115 -8.91 -1.94 3.22
N ASN A 116 -7.68 -2.41 3.41
CA ASN A 116 -6.70 -1.74 4.26
C ASN A 116 -6.33 -0.35 3.68
N ARG A 117 -6.11 -0.24 2.37
CA ARG A 117 -5.87 1.05 1.72
C ARG A 117 -7.04 2.02 1.91
N ALA A 118 -8.28 1.54 1.80
CA ALA A 118 -9.45 2.37 2.07
C ALA A 118 -9.51 2.83 3.53
N ASN A 119 -9.15 1.98 4.49
CA ASN A 119 -9.08 2.35 5.91
C ASN A 119 -8.03 3.43 6.16
N LEU A 120 -6.80 3.24 5.66
CA LEU A 120 -5.71 4.21 5.79
C LEU A 120 -6.05 5.53 5.11
N PHE A 121 -6.71 5.49 3.95
CA PHE A 121 -7.15 6.72 3.28
C PHE A 121 -8.17 7.50 4.13
N LEU A 122 -9.15 6.80 4.70
CA LEU A 122 -10.17 7.42 5.54
C LEU A 122 -9.56 8.04 6.80
N GLU A 123 -8.63 7.34 7.45
CA GLU A 123 -7.90 7.84 8.61
C GLU A 123 -7.03 9.05 8.25
N GLY A 124 -6.28 8.97 7.15
CA GLY A 124 -5.44 10.07 6.69
C GLY A 124 -6.23 11.31 6.30
N LEU A 125 -7.41 11.15 5.69
CA LEU A 125 -8.30 12.27 5.38
C LEU A 125 -8.91 12.89 6.64
N GLU A 126 -9.25 12.09 7.66
CA GLU A 126 -9.73 12.58 8.95
C GLU A 126 -8.64 13.32 9.74
N ALA A 127 -7.39 12.86 9.67
CA ALA A 127 -6.24 13.54 10.27
C ALA A 127 -5.87 14.86 9.54
N ASN A 128 -6.32 15.06 8.30
CA ASN A 128 -5.99 16.22 7.48
C ASN A 128 -7.26 16.93 6.95
N PRO A 129 -8.10 17.49 7.83
CA PRO A 129 -9.44 18.00 7.47
C PRO A 129 -9.44 19.17 6.50
N ASN A 130 -8.31 19.89 6.37
CA ASN A 130 -8.15 21.04 5.49
C ASN A 130 -7.33 20.74 4.22
N ALA A 131 -7.00 19.47 3.95
CA ALA A 131 -6.21 19.10 2.77
C ALA A 131 -6.94 19.35 1.45
N VAL A 132 -8.28 19.30 1.45
CA VAL A 132 -9.16 19.59 0.32
C VAL A 132 -10.43 20.31 0.81
N SER A 133 -11.27 20.78 -0.12
CA SER A 133 -12.54 21.41 0.22
C SER A 133 -13.50 20.42 0.91
N ALA A 134 -14.43 20.92 1.74
CA ALA A 134 -15.41 20.06 2.42
C ALA A 134 -16.25 19.20 1.45
N ALA A 135 -16.56 19.74 0.27
CA ALA A 135 -17.25 19.00 -0.78
C ALA A 135 -16.41 17.84 -1.33
N LEU A 136 -15.12 18.07 -1.60
CA LEU A 136 -14.20 17.00 -2.04
C LEU A 136 -13.95 15.98 -0.94
N THR A 137 -13.80 16.41 0.32
CA THR A 137 -13.68 15.51 1.48
C THR A 137 -14.87 14.56 1.56
N ALA A 138 -16.09 15.08 1.40
CA ALA A 138 -17.30 14.25 1.42
C ALA A 138 -17.33 13.25 0.25
N ASN A 139 -16.99 13.69 -0.96
CA ASN A 139 -16.94 12.83 -2.15
C ASN A 139 -15.92 11.70 -2.00
N TYR A 140 -14.66 12.04 -1.68
CA TYR A 140 -13.59 11.06 -1.54
C TYR A 140 -13.85 10.07 -0.39
N LYS A 141 -14.46 10.54 0.71
CA LYS A 141 -14.91 9.65 1.80
C LYS A 141 -15.98 8.67 1.32
N GLY A 142 -16.89 9.13 0.46
CA GLY A 142 -17.90 8.29 -0.18
C GLY A 142 -17.29 7.22 -1.08
N GLU A 143 -16.39 7.62 -1.98
CA GLU A 143 -15.68 6.71 -2.90
C GLU A 143 -14.91 5.63 -2.15
N ALA A 144 -14.13 6.01 -1.14
CA ALA A 144 -13.37 5.06 -0.32
C ALA A 144 -14.27 4.08 0.43
N LYS A 145 -15.38 4.56 1.02
CA LYS A 145 -16.36 3.70 1.69
C LYS A 145 -17.06 2.76 0.73
N PHE A 146 -17.41 3.22 -0.47
CA PHE A 146 -18.03 2.41 -1.50
C PHE A 146 -17.10 1.26 -1.92
N LEU A 147 -15.85 1.57 -2.27
CA LEU A 147 -14.86 0.56 -2.67
C LEU A 147 -14.63 -0.46 -1.54
N ARG A 148 -14.54 0.01 -0.29
CA ARG A 148 -14.39 -0.87 0.88
C ARG A 148 -15.59 -1.80 1.04
N ALA A 149 -16.82 -1.26 0.98
CA ALA A 149 -18.04 -2.04 1.13
C ALA A 149 -18.22 -3.06 -0.01
N LEU A 150 -17.98 -2.63 -1.26
CA LEU A 150 -18.00 -3.52 -2.42
C LEU A 150 -17.00 -4.66 -2.27
N THR A 151 -15.78 -4.35 -1.81
CA THR A 151 -14.75 -5.38 -1.58
C THR A 151 -15.17 -6.38 -0.50
N TYR A 152 -15.70 -5.91 0.64
CA TYR A 152 -16.25 -6.81 1.67
C TYR A 152 -17.34 -7.73 1.12
N PHE A 153 -18.28 -7.16 0.36
CA PHE A 153 -19.35 -7.93 -0.25
C PHE A 153 -18.81 -9.02 -1.18
N SER A 154 -17.85 -8.69 -2.04
CA SER A 154 -17.24 -9.65 -2.96
C SER A 154 -16.44 -10.75 -2.25
N LEU A 155 -15.80 -10.44 -1.12
CA LEU A 155 -15.13 -11.44 -0.28
C LEU A 155 -16.12 -12.42 0.37
N VAL A 156 -17.33 -11.96 0.71
CA VAL A 156 -18.39 -12.82 1.27
C VAL A 156 -19.02 -13.71 0.20
N GLN A 157 -19.06 -13.25 -1.05
CA GLN A 157 -19.67 -14.00 -2.15
C GLN A 157 -18.79 -15.11 -2.74
N LEU A 158 -17.47 -14.95 -2.73
CA LEU A 158 -16.55 -15.85 -3.45
C LEU A 158 -16.39 -17.20 -2.75
#